data_AF-A0A3C0UFL0-F1
#
_entry.id   AF-A0A3C0UFL0-F1
#
_cell.length_a   1.000
_cell.length_b   1.000
_cell.length_c   1.000
_cell.angle_alpha   90.00
_cell.angle_beta   90.00
_cell.angle_gamma   90.00
#
_symmetry.space_group_name_H-M   'P 1'
#
loop_
_entity.id
_entity.type
_entity.pdbx_description
1 polymer ?
#
loop_
_entity_poly.entity_id
_entity_poly.type
_entity_poly.pdbx_seq_one_letter_code
_entity_poly.pdbx_strand_id
1 'polypeptide(L)' 'MSQVVRQHLIAGFIFGDRQSGEYVYLPGGEVGLDEPLCVLETPAARLDVSLDEAVQLVAKLSLKPVKHPRLGAKSC' A
#
# COMPACT_ATOMS: atom_id res chain seq x y z
N MET A 1 -2.84 11.47 -11.43
CA MET A 1 -2.58 10.39 -10.45
C MET A 1 -2.39 9.06 -11.20
N SER A 2 -1.57 8.14 -10.69
CA SER A 2 -1.27 6.88 -11.40
C SER A 2 -2.41 5.88 -11.23
N GLN A 3 -3.20 5.68 -12.30
CA GLN A 3 -4.27 4.67 -12.31
C GLN A 3 -3.73 3.25 -12.11
N VAL A 4 -2.52 2.98 -12.60
CA VAL A 4 -1.87 1.67 -12.48
C VAL A 4 -1.57 1.33 -11.02
N VAL A 5 -1.03 2.28 -10.23
CA VAL A 5 -0.77 2.05 -8.80
C VAL A 5 -2.08 1.82 -8.05
N ARG A 6 -3.11 2.63 -8.35
CA ARG A 6 -4.44 2.49 -7.75
C ARG A 6 -5.03 1.10 -7.94
N GLN A 7 -5.02 0.59 -9.18
CA GLN A 7 -5.54 -0.74 -9.50
C GLN A 7 -4.73 -1.85 -8.83
N HIS A 8 -3.42 -1.70 -8.73
CA HIS A 8 -2.58 -2.66 -8.00
C HIS A 8 -2.90 -2.68 -6.51
N LEU A 9 -3.08 -1.52 -5.86
CA LEU A 9 -3.48 -1.44 -4.45
C LEU A 9 -4.84 -2.11 -4.23
N ILE A 10 -5.83 -1.83 -5.08
CA ILE A 10 -7.15 -2.50 -5.03
C ILE A 10 -7.02 -4.02 -5.19
N ALA A 11 -6.11 -4.48 -6.05
CA ALA A 11 -5.81 -5.90 -6.24
C ALA A 11 -4.90 -6.50 -5.14
N GLY A 12 -4.67 -5.77 -4.04
CA GLY A 12 -3.92 -6.23 -2.87
C GLY A 12 -2.40 -6.26 -3.04
N PHE A 13 -1.84 -5.67 -4.10
CA PHE A 13 -0.39 -5.58 -4.24
C PHE A 13 0.21 -4.64 -3.20
N ILE A 14 1.40 -5.01 -2.71
CA ILE A 14 2.15 -4.24 -1.72
C ILE A 14 3.25 -3.46 -2.43
N PHE A 15 3.27 -2.15 -2.21
CA PHE A 15 4.38 -1.28 -2.57
C PHE A 15 5.24 -1.03 -1.35
N GLY A 16 6.55 -0.98 -1.49
CA GLY A 16 7.42 -0.63 -0.37
C GLY A 16 8.89 -0.58 -0.72
N ASP A 17 9.68 -0.29 0.31
CA ASP A 17 11.12 -0.40 0.32
C ASP A 17 11.55 -1.20 1.55
N ARG A 18 12.32 -2.27 1.30
CA ARG A 18 12.83 -3.13 2.38
C ARG A 18 13.92 -2.47 3.19
N GLN A 19 14.64 -1.49 2.63
CA GLN A 19 15.71 -0.80 3.33
C GLN A 19 15.14 0.18 4.36
N SER A 20 14.14 0.99 3.97
CA SER A 20 13.47 1.89 4.91
C SER A 20 12.44 1.20 5.80
N GLY A 21 11.94 0.02 5.40
CA GLY A 21 10.87 -0.67 6.11
C GLY A 21 9.51 0.01 5.94
N GLU A 22 9.36 0.79 4.86
CA GLU A 22 8.13 1.50 4.53
C GLU A 22 7.32 0.72 3.50
N TYR A 23 6.02 0.57 3.75
CA TYR A 23 5.11 -0.16 2.88
C TYR A 23 3.76 0.55 2.78
N VAL A 24 3.13 0.40 1.62
CA VAL A 24 1.77 0.86 1.34
C VAL A 24 1.00 -0.31 0.73
N TYR A 25 -0.15 -0.65 1.32
CA TYR A 25 -1.00 -1.75 0.86
C TYR A 25 -2.45 -1.55 1.27
N LEU A 26 -3.37 -2.21 0.55
CA LEU A 26 -4.78 -2.29 0.93
C LEU A 26 -5.01 -3.54 1.79
N PRO A 27 -5.45 -3.44 3.06
CA PRO A 27 -5.75 -4.62 3.87
C PRO A 27 -6.98 -5.37 3.32
N GLY A 28 -7.00 -6.69 3.47
CA GLY A 28 -8.05 -7.54 2.89
C GLY A 28 -9.49 -7.20 3.32
N GLY A 29 -9.67 -6.61 4.51
CA GLY A 29 -10.99 -6.16 5.00
C GLY A 29 -11.56 -4.95 4.26
N GLU A 30 -10.74 -4.22 3.50
CA GLU A 30 -11.15 -3.01 2.77
C GLU A 30 -11.47 -3.32 1.29
N VAL A 31 -11.27 -4.57 0.86
CA VAL A 31 -11.51 -4.97 -0.53
C VAL A 31 -13.00 -4.93 -0.85
N GLY A 32 -13.36 -4.17 -1.88
CA GLY A 32 -14.74 -4.06 -2.37
C GLY A 32 -15.59 -3.02 -1.64
N LEU A 33 -15.01 -2.25 -0.71
CA LEU A 33 -15.68 -1.09 -0.13
C LEU A 33 -15.68 0.10 -1.10
N ASP A 34 -16.68 0.97 -0.97
CA ASP A 34 -16.82 2.17 -1.80
C ASP A 34 -15.71 3.20 -1.52
N GLU A 35 -15.30 3.32 -0.24
CA GLU A 35 -14.26 4.22 0.23
C GLU A 35 -13.19 3.44 1.03
N PRO A 36 -12.34 2.67 0.34
CA PRO A 36 -11.39 1.79 1.01
C PRO A 36 -10.20 2.56 1.57
N LEU A 37 -9.72 2.11 2.74
CA LEU A 37 -8.52 2.65 3.39
C LEU A 37 -7.31 1.77 3.11
N CYS A 38 -6.18 2.39 2.78
CA CYS A 38 -4.88 1.74 2.70
C CYS A 38 -4.12 1.93 4.02
N VAL A 39 -3.12 1.10 4.25
CA VAL A 39 -2.18 1.24 5.37
C VAL A 39 -0.84 1.75 4.85
N LEU A 40 -0.35 2.82 5.45
CA LEU A 40 1.07 3.19 5.44
C LEU A 40 1.74 2.54 6.65
N GLU A 41 2.56 1.52 6.41
CA GLU A 41 3.43 0.91 7.43
C GLU A 41 4.81 1.56 7.37
N THR A 42 5.31 1.95 8.53
CA THR A 42 6.69 2.40 8.76
C THR A 42 7.27 1.60 9.91
N PRO A 43 8.59 1.66 10.16
CA PRO A 43 9.17 1.01 11.35
C PRO A 43 8.58 1.51 12.68
N ALA A 44 8.04 2.73 12.72
CA ALA A 44 7.55 3.37 13.95
C ALA A 44 6.03 3.22 14.14
N ALA A 45 5.26 3.16 13.05
CA ALA A 45 3.81 3.24 13.13
C ALA A 45 3.12 2.63 11.90
N ARG A 46 1.82 2.39 12.05
CA ARG A 46 0.89 2.10 10.95
C ARG A 46 -0.20 3.17 10.96
N LEU A 47 -0.48 3.74 9.80
CA LEU A 47 -1.46 4.80 9.63
C LEU A 47 -2.43 4.41 8.53
N ASP A 48 -3.72 4.63 8.80
CA ASP A 48 -4.75 4.50 7.79
C ASP A 48 -4.72 5.75 6.91
N VAL A 49 -4.68 5.56 5.60
CA VAL A 49 -4.62 6.60 4.58
C VAL A 49 -5.65 6.30 3.50
N SER A 50 -6.21 7.35 2.89
CA SER A 50 -7.12 7.14 1.77
C SER A 50 -6.40 6.48 0.59
N LEU A 51 -7.14 5.80 -0.30
CA LEU A 51 -6.57 5.23 -1.52
C LEU A 51 -5.82 6.26 -2.38
N ASP A 52 -6.33 7.50 -2.46
CA ASP A 52 -5.69 8.56 -3.23
C ASP A 52 -4.41 9.06 -2.58
N GLU A 53 -4.39 9.18 -1.25
CA GLU A 53 -3.18 9.49 -0.49
C GLU A 53 -2.13 8.38 -0.63
N ALA A 54 -2.55 7.12 -0.57
CA ALA A 54 -1.67 5.96 -0.80
C ALA A 54 -0.99 6.01 -2.18
N VAL A 55 -1.73 6.35 -3.24
CA VAL A 55 -1.16 6.53 -4.59
C VAL A 55 -0.13 7.65 -4.62
N GLN A 56 -0.38 8.75 -3.90
CA GLN A 56 0.59 9.85 -3.79
C GLN A 56 1.84 9.44 -3.01
N LEU A 57 1.68 8.72 -1.90
CA LEU A 57 2.78 8.22 -1.08
C LEU A 57 3.68 7.26 -1.85
N VAL A 58 3.10 6.33 -2.63
CA VAL A 58 3.86 5.42 -3.51
C VAL A 58 4.75 6.21 -4.48
N ALA A 59 4.23 7.29 -5.07
CA ALA A 59 5.01 8.13 -5.97
C ALA A 59 6.06 8.96 -5.22
N LYS A 60 5.68 9.63 -4.13
CA LYS A 60 6.54 10.52 -3.34
C LYS A 60 7.73 9.79 -2.73
N LEU A 61 7.50 8.58 -2.22
CA LEU A 61 8.52 7.73 -1.61
C LEU A 61 9.19 6.81 -2.64
N SER A 62 8.81 6.90 -3.92
CA SER A 62 9.35 6.06 -5.01
C SER A 62 9.23 4.54 -4.76
N LEU A 63 8.20 4.12 -4.01
CA LEU A 63 8.00 2.74 -3.62
C LEU A 63 7.77 1.84 -4.83
N LYS A 64 8.24 0.59 -4.74
CA LYS A 64 8.13 -0.40 -5.81
C LYS A 64 7.29 -1.59 -5.34
N PRO A 65 6.64 -2.33 -6.25
CA PRO A 65 6.04 -3.60 -5.91
C PRO A 65 7.06 -4.50 -5.20
N VAL A 66 6.69 -5.04 -4.04
CA VAL A 66 7.62 -5.79 -3.18
C VAL A 66 6.92 -6.97 -2.52
N LYS A 67 7.71 -7.98 -2.14
CA LYS A 67 7.27 -9.02 -1.22
C LYS A 67 7.56 -8.57 0.21
N HIS A 68 6.52 -8.16 0.93
CA HIS A 68 6.56 -7.78 2.33
C HIS A 68 7.04 -8.96 3.20
N PRO A 69 7.86 -8.73 4.24
CA PRO A 69 8.44 -9.80 5.06
C PRO A 69 7.39 -10.65 5.79
N ARG A 70 6.29 -10.04 6.25
CA ARG A 70 5.17 -10.71 6.93
C ARG A 70 4.04 -11.16 5.99
N LEU A 71 3.49 -10.25 5.17
CA LEU A 71 2.34 -10.50 4.31
C LEU A 71 2.65 -11.22 2.99
N GLY A 72 3.91 -11.20 2.52
CA GLY A 72 4.26 -11.75 1.21
C GLY A 72 4.00 -10.76 0.08
N ALA A 73 3.60 -11.24 -1.10
CA ALA A 73 3.49 -10.39 -2.30
C ALA A 73 2.16 -9.63 -2.38
N LYS A 74 1.16 -10.06 -1.60
CA LYS A 74 -0.17 -9.48 -1.53
C LYS A 74 -0.64 -9.44 -0.08
N SER A 75 -1.51 -8.48 0.23
CA SER A 75 -2.14 -8.32 1.55
C SER A 75 -3.45 -9.09 1.71
N CYS A 76 -3.99 -9.64 0.61
CA CYS A 76 -5.18 -10.49 0.54
C CYS A 76 -5.03 -11.59 -0.52
#